data_AF-A0A165RKU2-F1
#
_entry.id   AF-A0A165RKU2-F1
#
_cell.length_a   1.000
_cell.length_b   1.000
_cell.length_c   1.000
_cell.angle_alpha   90.00
_cell.angle_beta   90.00
_cell.angle_gamma   90.00
#
_symmetry.space_group_name_H-M   'P 1'
#
loop_
_entity.id
_entity.type
_entity.pdbx_description
1 polymer ?
#
loop_
_entity_poly.entity_id
_entity_poly.type
_entity_poly.pdbx_seq_one_letter_code
_entity_poly.pdbx_strand_id
1 'polypeptide(L)'
;MPPARRSTRSRRGAGWHKKGYRDGGDMWINVRRAMYVGPFVRGMDVNEYSTLEDFLNDVTIVIGYVEMEEGFPIPEDWMLDVQRRGKSLFVEPMEASITDYFDGGETVTCKVFDEEGEQRIYEFGQGWVYK
;
A
#
# COMPACT_ATOMS: atom_id res chain seq x y z
N MET A 1 -22.51 -8.53 10.35
CA MET A 1 -21.50 -9.60 10.58
C MET A 1 -20.95 -9.42 11.98
N PRO A 2 -20.76 -10.50 12.78
CA PRO A 2 -20.06 -10.37 14.05
C PRO A 2 -18.62 -9.90 13.80
N PRO A 3 -18.05 -9.02 14.65
CA PRO A 3 -16.67 -8.57 14.47
C PRO A 3 -15.72 -9.76 14.57
N ALA A 4 -14.78 -9.86 13.64
CA ALA A 4 -13.79 -10.91 13.63
C ALA A 4 -13.02 -10.92 14.97
N ARG A 5 -12.73 -12.12 15.49
CA ARG A 5 -12.04 -12.31 16.77
C ARG A 5 -10.61 -11.76 16.64
N ARG A 6 -10.37 -10.56 17.18
CA ARG A 6 -9.07 -9.86 17.08
C ARG A 6 -8.06 -10.45 18.06
N SER A 7 -6.87 -10.78 17.57
CA SER A 7 -5.76 -11.27 18.41
C SER A 7 -4.95 -10.09 18.93
N THR A 8 -4.87 -9.88 20.25
CA THR A 8 -4.07 -8.82 20.90
C THR A 8 -2.65 -9.26 21.28
N ARG A 9 -2.12 -10.32 20.64
CA ARG A 9 -0.85 -10.94 21.03
C ARG A 9 0.35 -10.05 20.68
N SER A 10 1.20 -9.75 21.66
CA SER A 10 2.43 -8.94 21.52
C SER A 10 3.66 -9.72 21.04
N ARG A 11 3.46 -10.84 20.31
CA ARG A 11 4.56 -11.67 19.77
C ARG A 11 4.22 -12.14 18.36
N ARG A 12 5.00 -11.69 17.37
CA ARG A 12 4.91 -12.13 15.97
C ARG A 12 5.15 -13.63 15.83
N GLY A 13 4.09 -14.42 15.90
CA GLY A 13 4.13 -15.86 15.59
C GLY A 13 4.09 -16.11 14.08
N ALA A 14 4.25 -17.36 13.63
CA ALA A 14 4.29 -17.74 12.20
C ALA A 14 3.08 -17.30 11.32
N GLY A 15 2.03 -16.73 11.91
CA GLY A 15 0.84 -16.20 11.24
C GLY A 15 0.70 -14.67 11.29
N TRP A 16 1.73 -13.92 11.66
CA TRP A 16 1.63 -12.48 11.93
C TRP A 16 1.18 -11.64 10.70
N HIS A 17 1.65 -12.00 9.51
CA HIS A 17 1.22 -11.45 8.22
C HIS A 17 -0.16 -11.93 7.71
N LYS A 18 -0.93 -12.70 8.50
CA LYS A 18 -2.24 -13.25 8.06
C LYS A 18 -3.40 -12.34 8.49
N LYS A 19 -4.52 -12.51 7.80
CA LYS A 19 -5.79 -11.85 8.10
C LYS A 19 -6.20 -12.00 9.56
N GLY A 20 -6.66 -10.90 10.15
CA GLY A 20 -7.17 -10.79 11.53
C GLY A 20 -6.08 -10.73 12.61
N TYR A 21 -4.79 -10.83 12.25
CA TYR A 21 -3.71 -10.68 13.20
C TYR A 21 -3.48 -9.19 13.54
N ARG A 22 -3.22 -8.90 14.82
CA ARG A 22 -2.75 -7.60 15.29
C ARG A 22 -1.53 -7.77 16.18
N ASP A 23 -0.57 -6.87 16.04
CA ASP A 23 0.58 -6.70 16.94
C ASP A 23 0.44 -5.34 17.62
N GLY A 24 -0.05 -5.29 18.86
CA GLY A 24 -0.20 -4.02 19.58
C GLY A 24 -1.18 -2.99 18.94
N GLY A 25 -2.07 -3.43 18.05
CA GLY A 25 -2.95 -2.54 17.27
C GLY A 25 -2.53 -2.40 15.81
N ASP A 26 -1.34 -2.88 15.44
CA ASP A 26 -0.89 -2.85 14.05
C ASP A 26 -1.32 -4.11 13.29
N MET A 27 -1.72 -3.94 12.03
CA MET A 27 -2.02 -5.01 11.09
C MET A 27 -1.01 -5.02 9.95
N TRP A 28 -0.72 -6.20 9.41
CA TRP A 28 0.17 -6.32 8.27
C TRP A 28 -0.56 -6.05 6.95
N ILE A 29 -0.05 -5.16 6.12
CA ILE A 29 -0.54 -4.92 4.75
C ILE A 29 0.58 -5.11 3.75
N ASN A 30 0.31 -5.84 2.68
CA ASN A 30 1.23 -6.02 1.57
C ASN A 30 1.02 -4.92 0.54
N VAL A 31 2.09 -4.22 0.15
CA VAL A 31 2.09 -3.20 -0.89
C VAL A 31 2.79 -3.76 -2.13
N ARG A 32 2.00 -4.06 -3.17
CA ARG A 32 2.48 -4.48 -4.48
C ARG A 32 2.83 -3.25 -5.31
N ARG A 33 4.10 -3.10 -5.66
CA ARG A 33 4.57 -2.01 -6.54
C ARG A 33 4.42 -2.44 -8.00
N ALA A 34 3.27 -2.14 -8.60
CA ALA A 34 2.98 -2.47 -10.00
C ALA A 34 3.48 -1.42 -11.00
N MET A 35 4.43 -0.61 -10.56
CA MET A 35 5.18 0.37 -11.34
C MET A 35 6.55 -0.18 -11.77
N TYR A 36 6.82 -1.47 -11.64
CA TYR A 36 8.07 -2.12 -12.09
C TYR A 36 7.74 -3.27 -13.06
N VAL A 37 8.63 -3.54 -14.02
CA VAL A 37 8.47 -4.65 -14.99
C VAL A 37 8.36 -6.01 -14.28
N GLY A 38 9.09 -6.18 -13.17
CA GLY A 38 8.88 -7.27 -12.21
C GLY A 38 8.23 -6.73 -10.93
N PRO A 39 6.88 -6.70 -10.81
CA PRO A 39 6.22 -6.16 -9.64
C PRO A 39 6.60 -6.96 -8.40
N PHE A 40 7.22 -6.29 -7.43
CA PHE A 40 7.50 -6.90 -6.13
C PHE A 40 6.52 -6.41 -5.06
N VAL A 41 6.45 -7.18 -3.98
CA VAL A 41 5.56 -6.93 -2.86
C VAL A 41 6.40 -6.69 -1.62
N ARG A 42 6.19 -5.56 -0.96
CA ARG A 42 6.78 -5.25 0.35
C ARG A 42 5.63 -5.07 1.33
N GLY A 43 5.70 -5.75 2.47
CA GLY A 43 4.71 -5.53 3.51
C GLY A 43 5.14 -4.45 4.49
N MET A 44 4.14 -3.86 5.14
CA MET A 44 4.28 -2.82 6.15
C MET A 44 3.30 -3.08 7.29
N ASP A 45 3.67 -2.61 8.47
CA ASP A 45 2.79 -2.57 9.63
C ASP A 45 1.94 -1.29 9.55
N VAL A 46 0.62 -1.43 9.68
CA VAL A 46 -0.37 -0.35 9.57
C VAL A 46 -1.20 -0.31 10.84
N ASN A 47 -1.27 0.85 11.48
CA ASN A 47 -2.02 1.02 12.71
C ASN A 47 -3.54 0.89 12.45
N GLU A 48 -4.24 0.00 13.16
CA GLU A 48 -5.68 -0.21 12.98
C GLU A 48 -6.55 0.97 13.40
N TYR A 49 -6.01 1.90 14.18
CA TYR A 49 -6.67 3.11 14.61
C TYR A 49 -6.47 4.28 13.63
N SER A 50 -5.67 4.09 12.57
CA SER A 50 -5.45 5.12 11.56
C SER A 50 -6.66 5.30 10.65
N THR A 51 -6.70 6.46 9.99
CA THR A 51 -7.64 6.73 8.91
C THR A 51 -7.12 6.15 7.59
N LEU A 52 -7.98 6.14 6.57
CA LEU A 52 -7.57 5.84 5.20
C LEU A 52 -6.58 6.90 4.68
N GLU A 53 -6.76 8.16 5.06
CA GLU A 53 -5.84 9.25 4.73
C GLU A 53 -4.43 8.98 5.27
N ASP A 54 -4.30 8.65 6.55
CA ASP A 54 -3.02 8.33 7.18
C ASP A 54 -2.33 7.17 6.45
N PHE A 55 -3.08 6.12 6.13
CA PHE A 55 -2.56 4.98 5.39
C PHE A 55 -2.08 5.36 3.99
N LEU A 56 -2.85 6.17 3.25
CA LEU A 56 -2.45 6.62 1.91
C LEU A 56 -1.24 7.54 1.96
N ASN A 57 -1.14 8.41 2.97
CA ASN A 57 0.03 9.24 3.22
C ASN A 57 1.24 8.37 3.53
N ASP A 58 1.13 7.38 4.42
CA ASP A 58 2.22 6.45 4.74
C ASP A 58 2.66 5.67 3.50
N VAL A 59 1.73 5.13 2.72
CA VAL A 59 2.04 4.41 1.47
C VAL A 59 2.71 5.34 0.45
N THR A 60 2.23 6.58 0.33
CA THR A 60 2.79 7.59 -0.57
C THR A 60 4.18 8.02 -0.12
N ILE A 61 4.43 8.17 1.18
CA ILE A 61 5.75 8.44 1.75
C ILE A 61 6.68 7.23 1.54
N VAL A 62 6.21 6.02 1.79
CA VAL A 62 6.98 4.78 1.56
C VAL A 62 7.34 4.57 0.09
N ILE A 63 6.54 5.10 -0.83
CA ILE A 63 6.77 4.99 -2.26
C ILE A 63 7.55 6.19 -2.81
N GLY A 64 7.24 7.40 -2.35
CA GLY A 64 7.76 8.67 -2.87
C GLY A 64 8.93 9.27 -2.08
N TYR A 65 9.04 9.02 -0.77
CA TYR A 65 10.03 9.63 0.12
C TYR A 65 11.01 8.66 0.77
N VAL A 66 10.65 7.40 1.00
CA VAL A 66 11.62 6.40 1.46
C VAL A 66 12.54 6.11 0.30
N GLU A 67 13.64 6.87 0.29
CA GLU A 67 14.93 6.58 -0.33
C GLU A 67 14.89 5.23 -1.01
N MET A 68 14.55 5.25 -2.30
CA MET A 68 14.79 4.07 -3.09
C MET A 68 16.27 3.76 -2.89
N GLU A 69 16.59 2.56 -2.39
CA GLU A 69 17.89 1.91 -2.57
C GLU A 69 18.39 2.03 -4.03
N GLU A 70 17.48 2.38 -4.96
CA GLU A 70 17.65 2.48 -6.39
C GLU A 70 17.68 3.93 -6.95
N GLY A 71 17.36 4.99 -6.19
CA GLY A 71 17.63 6.38 -6.59
C GLY A 71 16.75 7.06 -7.66
N PHE A 72 15.54 6.57 -7.96
CA PHE A 72 14.69 7.16 -9.02
C PHE A 72 13.38 7.78 -8.48
N PRO A 73 13.29 9.11 -8.34
CA PRO A 73 12.06 9.75 -7.88
C PRO A 73 10.94 9.62 -8.94
N ILE A 74 9.70 9.44 -8.46
CA ILE A 74 8.51 9.64 -9.30
C ILE A 74 8.42 11.14 -9.59
N PRO A 75 8.24 11.57 -10.86
CA PRO A 75 8.03 12.98 -11.19
C PRO A 75 6.86 13.58 -10.38
N GLU A 76 7.00 14.83 -9.95
CA GLU A 76 6.00 15.50 -9.09
C GLU A 76 4.63 15.62 -9.76
N ASP A 77 4.59 15.73 -11.09
CA ASP A 77 3.36 15.86 -11.88
C ASP A 77 2.65 14.53 -12.13
N TRP A 78 3.20 13.41 -11.66
CA TRP A 78 2.65 12.07 -11.89
C TRP A 78 1.76 11.62 -10.74
N MET A 79 0.68 10.91 -11.09
CA MET A 79 -0.30 10.44 -10.14
C MET A 79 0.05 9.03 -9.65
N LEU A 80 0.19 8.89 -8.32
CA LEU A 80 0.24 7.60 -7.66
C LEU A 80 -1.18 7.15 -7.31
N ASP A 81 -1.62 6.03 -7.86
CA ASP A 81 -2.89 5.40 -7.50
C ASP A 81 -2.66 4.15 -6.66
N VAL A 82 -3.32 4.09 -5.50
CA VAL A 82 -3.28 2.95 -4.58
C VAL A 82 -4.59 2.20 -4.72
N GLN A 83 -4.54 1.00 -5.29
CA GLN A 83 -5.70 0.20 -5.61
C GLN A 83 -5.85 -1.01 -4.68
N ARG A 84 -7.06 -1.25 -4.19
CA ARG A 84 -7.47 -2.48 -3.54
C ARG A 84 -8.41 -3.25 -4.46
N ARG A 85 -8.04 -4.48 -4.83
CA ARG A 85 -8.84 -5.35 -5.73
C ARG A 85 -9.27 -4.64 -7.03
N GLY A 86 -8.41 -3.78 -7.56
CA GLY A 86 -8.65 -3.02 -8.80
C GLY A 86 -9.47 -1.74 -8.63
N LYS A 87 -9.88 -1.38 -7.41
CA LYS A 87 -10.53 -0.10 -7.11
C LYS A 87 -9.54 0.85 -6.46
N SER A 88 -9.47 2.09 -6.94
CA SER A 88 -8.69 3.14 -6.27
C SER A 88 -9.22 3.36 -4.85
N LEU A 89 -8.32 3.56 -3.90
CA LEU A 89 -8.66 3.95 -2.54
C LEU A 89 -8.83 5.48 -2.39
N PHE A 90 -8.37 6.27 -3.37
CA PHE A 90 -8.50 7.73 -3.35
C PHE A 90 -9.94 8.22 -3.57
N VAL A 91 -10.85 7.35 -4.03
CA VAL A 91 -12.27 7.66 -4.21
C VAL A 91 -13.11 7.38 -2.95
N GLU A 92 -12.52 6.68 -1.98
CA GLU A 92 -13.19 6.31 -0.75
C GLU A 92 -13.06 7.45 0.28
N PRO A 93 -13.95 7.55 1.28
CA PRO A 93 -13.88 8.57 2.32
C PRO A 93 -12.54 8.52 3.09
N MET A 94 -11.77 9.60 3.03
CA MET A 94 -10.43 9.71 3.64
C MET A 94 -10.46 9.57 5.17
N GLU A 95 -11.51 10.08 5.82
CA GLU A 95 -11.70 9.99 7.27
C GLU A 95 -12.18 8.62 7.76
N ALA A 96 -12.51 7.69 6.85
CA ALA A 96 -12.99 6.38 7.24
C ALA A 96 -11.88 5.58 7.93
N SER A 97 -12.27 4.73 8.89
CA SER A 97 -11.31 3.89 9.60
C SER A 97 -10.67 2.91 8.63
N ILE A 98 -9.36 2.73 8.75
CA ILE A 98 -8.64 1.75 7.95
C ILE A 98 -9.22 0.33 8.13
N THR A 99 -9.83 0.04 9.29
CA THR A 99 -10.44 -1.26 9.58
C THR A 99 -11.73 -1.55 8.82
N ASP A 100 -12.38 -0.54 8.24
CA ASP A 100 -13.54 -0.74 7.36
C ASP A 100 -13.11 -1.31 6.01
N TYR A 101 -11.87 -1.00 5.60
CA TYR A 101 -11.29 -1.51 4.37
C TYR A 101 -10.43 -2.73 4.62
N PHE A 102 -9.62 -2.75 5.67
CA PHE A 102 -8.59 -3.75 5.87
C PHE A 102 -8.77 -4.57 7.15
N ASP A 103 -8.43 -5.84 7.05
CA ASP A 103 -8.40 -6.75 8.21
C ASP A 103 -7.02 -7.39 8.42
N GLY A 104 -6.01 -6.95 7.68
CA GLY A 104 -4.66 -7.51 7.70
C GLY A 104 -4.45 -8.64 6.69
N GLY A 105 -3.20 -8.86 6.29
CA GLY A 105 -2.76 -9.85 5.31
C GLY A 105 -3.20 -9.56 3.87
N GLU A 106 -3.85 -8.42 3.62
CA GLU A 106 -4.31 -8.03 2.30
C GLU A 106 -3.21 -7.40 1.46
N THR A 107 -3.41 -7.34 0.15
CA THR A 107 -2.47 -6.72 -0.80
C THR A 107 -3.13 -5.53 -1.47
N VAL A 108 -2.49 -4.36 -1.36
CA VAL A 108 -2.79 -3.16 -2.16
C VAL A 108 -1.82 -3.09 -3.33
N THR A 109 -2.25 -2.49 -4.44
CA THR A 109 -1.46 -2.36 -5.66
C THR A 109 -1.24 -0.90 -5.96
N CYS A 110 0.02 -0.48 -6.03
CA CYS A 110 0.38 0.88 -6.35
C CYS A 110 0.77 0.96 -7.83
N LYS A 111 0.14 1.88 -8.54
CA LYS A 111 0.38 2.17 -9.96
C LYS A 111 0.73 3.65 -10.08
N VAL A 112 1.54 3.97 -11.08
CA VAL A 112 1.91 5.34 -11.40
C VAL A 112 1.35 5.67 -12.77
N PHE A 113 0.78 6.86 -12.89
CA PHE A 113 0.21 7.41 -14.10
C PHE A 113 0.88 8.74 -14.40
N ASP A 114 1.13 9.01 -15.69
CA ASP A 114 1.62 10.32 -16.11
C ASP A 114 0.50 11.37 -16.18
N GLU A 115 0.85 12.59 -16.60
CA GLU A 115 -0.07 13.72 -16.78
C GLU A 115 -1.21 13.42 -17.79
N GLU A 116 -0.95 12.52 -18.73
CA GLU A 116 -1.93 12.11 -19.75
C GLU A 116 -2.86 10.99 -19.25
N GLY A 117 -2.61 10.49 -18.02
CA GLY A 117 -3.37 9.41 -17.40
C GLY A 117 -2.93 8.02 -17.88
N GLU A 118 -1.78 7.90 -18.54
CA GLU A 118 -1.26 6.64 -19.03
C GLU A 118 -0.40 5.94 -17.95
N GLN A 119 -0.59 4.63 -17.80
CA GLN A 119 0.14 3.89 -16.79
C GLN A 119 1.61 3.76 -17.18
N ARG A 120 2.50 4.18 -16.27
CA ARG A 120 3.94 4.04 -16.41
C ARG A 120 4.48 2.87 -15.59
N ILE A 121 5.47 2.20 -16.17
CA ILE A 121 6.27 1.17 -15.52
C ILE A 121 7.72 1.60 -15.61
N TYR A 122 8.45 1.43 -14.53
CA TYR A 122 9.88 1.61 -14.46
C TYR A 122 10.59 0.32 -14.89
N GLU A 123 11.46 0.45 -15.88
CA GLU A 123 12.36 -0.59 -16.36
C GLU A 123 13.82 -0.20 -16.06
N PHE A 124 14.51 -1.05 -15.31
CA PHE A 124 15.90 -0.80 -14.92
C PHE A 124 16.80 -0.66 -16.16
N GLY A 125 17.45 0.49 -16.30
CA GLY A 125 18.31 0.82 -17.45
C GLY A 125 17.60 1.46 -18.64
N GLN A 126 16.27 1.47 -18.70
CA GLN A 126 15.49 2.18 -19.72
C GLN A 126 14.70 3.38 -19.17
N GLY A 127 14.39 3.37 -17.87
CA GLY A 127 13.61 4.42 -17.22
C GLY A 127 12.12 4.13 -17.25
N TRP A 128 11.30 5.18 -17.26
CA TRP A 128 9.84 5.04 -17.29
C TRP A 128 9.35 4.73 -18.70
N VAL A 129 8.77 3.54 -18.87
CA VAL A 129 8.16 3.04 -20.10
C VAL A 129 6.65 2.97 -19.96
N TYR A 130 5.95 2.99 -21.10
CA TYR A 130 4.51 2.71 -21.13
C TYR A 130 4.27 1.24 -20.81
N LYS A 131 3.21 0.98 -20.05
CA LYS A 131 2.76 -0.37 -19.74
C LYS A 131 2.10 -1.08 -20.92
#